data_AF-A0A8J6SSB9-F1
#
_entry.id   AF-A0A8J6SSB9-F1
#
_cell.length_a   1.000
_cell.length_b   1.000
_cell.length_c   1.000
_cell.angle_alpha   90.00
_cell.angle_beta   90.00
_cell.angle_gamma   90.00
#
_symmetry.space_group_name_H-M   'P 1'
#
loop_
_entity.id
_entity.type
_entity.pdbx_description
1 polymer ?
#
loop_
_entity_poly.entity_id
_entity_poly.type
_entity_poly.pdbx_seq_one_letter_code
_entity_poly.pdbx_strand_id
1 'polypeptide(L)'
;MVAVVLGTTLGGGFWAGQATAQREYQPRMRSALASLKEAKADLEKASTDKGGHRAAALRLTNQAITEVNRGIEYDQQNSRR
;
A
#
# COMPACT_ATOMS: atom_id res chain seq x y z
N MET A 1 -41.31 0.38 -38.82
CA MET A 1 -40.32 1.49 -38.74
C MET A 1 -40.62 2.29 -37.48
N VAL A 2 -39.57 2.57 -36.71
CA VAL A 2 -39.55 2.96 -35.29
C VAL A 2 -39.84 4.45 -35.09
N ALA A 3 -40.55 4.80 -34.01
CA ALA A 3 -40.31 6.03 -33.25
C ALA A 3 -40.98 5.94 -31.86
N VAL A 4 -40.27 5.34 -30.91
CA VAL A 4 -40.45 5.58 -29.47
C VAL A 4 -39.81 6.94 -29.16
N VAL A 5 -40.47 7.80 -28.38
CA VAL A 5 -39.94 8.50 -27.19
C VAL A 5 -41.06 9.39 -26.65
N LEU A 6 -41.72 8.95 -25.59
CA LEU A 6 -42.47 9.79 -24.65
C LEU A 6 -42.32 9.18 -23.26
N GLY A 7 -41.75 9.95 -22.34
CA GLY A 7 -41.53 9.51 -20.97
C GLY A 7 -40.85 10.59 -20.13
N THR A 8 -41.43 11.78 -20.09
CA THR A 8 -41.13 12.79 -19.07
C THR A 8 -41.72 12.34 -17.73
N THR A 9 -40.95 12.45 -16.63
CA THR A 9 -41.26 13.22 -15.41
C THR A 9 -40.59 12.67 -14.13
N LEU A 10 -39.72 13.53 -13.56
CA LEU A 10 -39.58 13.87 -12.14
C LEU A 10 -39.51 12.75 -11.08
N GLY A 11 -38.30 12.43 -10.64
CA GLY A 11 -38.02 11.72 -9.39
C GLY A 11 -36.71 12.23 -8.79
N GLY A 12 -36.79 12.91 -7.64
CA GLY A 12 -35.64 13.41 -6.89
C GLY A 12 -34.80 12.28 -6.28
N GLY A 13 -33.50 12.53 -6.22
CA GLY A 13 -32.49 11.75 -5.50
C GLY A 13 -31.16 12.47 -5.68
N PHE A 14 -31.01 13.63 -5.04
CA PHE A 14 -30.24 13.75 -3.80
C PHE A 14 -28.89 13.01 -3.89
N TRP A 15 -27.86 13.82 -4.09
CA TRP A 15 -26.47 13.56 -3.75
C TRP A 15 -26.32 12.64 -2.53
N ALA A 16 -25.79 11.44 -2.69
CA ALA A 16 -25.06 10.74 -1.64
C ALA A 16 -24.38 9.49 -2.19
N GLY A 17 -23.07 9.38 -1.91
CA GLY A 17 -22.48 8.07 -1.69
C GLY A 17 -21.73 7.47 -2.87
N GLN A 18 -20.67 8.12 -3.31
CA GLN A 18 -19.38 7.41 -3.33
C GLN A 18 -18.33 8.29 -2.65
N ALA A 19 -18.51 8.46 -1.33
CA ALA A 19 -17.34 8.48 -0.46
C ALA A 19 -16.65 7.13 -0.66
N THR A 20 -15.89 6.98 -1.74
CA THR A 20 -14.84 5.98 -1.74
C THR A 20 -13.99 6.39 -0.56
N ALA A 21 -14.08 5.58 0.49
CA ALA A 21 -13.20 5.68 1.62
C ALA A 21 -11.80 5.70 1.04
N GLN A 22 -11.24 6.90 0.89
CA GLN A 22 -9.83 7.11 0.73
C GLN A 22 -9.24 6.74 2.08
N ARG A 23 -9.26 5.43 2.40
CA ARG A 23 -8.17 4.84 3.15
C ARG A 23 -6.96 5.35 2.42
N GLU A 24 -6.20 6.25 3.04
CA GLU A 24 -4.93 6.73 2.55
C GLU A 24 -4.17 5.53 2.02
N TYR A 25 -4.25 5.34 0.70
CA TYR A 25 -3.52 4.28 0.06
C TYR A 25 -2.10 4.78 0.24
N GLN A 26 -1.29 4.07 1.02
CA GLN A 26 0.12 4.38 1.20
C GLN A 26 0.95 3.56 0.19
N PRO A 27 0.88 3.85 -1.14
CA PRO A 27 1.56 3.03 -2.14
C PRO A 27 3.07 3.09 -1.95
N ARG A 28 3.62 4.23 -1.49
CA ARG A 28 5.07 4.40 -1.30
C ARG A 28 5.62 3.55 -0.15
N MET A 29 4.95 3.52 1.01
CA MET A 29 5.39 2.70 2.15
C MET A 29 5.28 1.21 1.83
N ARG A 30 4.20 0.79 1.16
CA ARG A 30 4.04 -0.60 0.71
C ARG A 30 5.06 -1.00 -0.36
N SER A 31 5.36 -0.09 -1.29
CA SER A 31 6.41 -0.29 -2.29
C SER A 31 7.79 -0.39 -1.64
N ALA A 32 8.12 0.48 -0.69
CA ALA A 32 9.37 0.40 0.07
C ALA A 32 9.49 -0.93 0.82
N LEU A 33 8.42 -1.39 1.46
CA LEU A 33 8.39 -2.70 2.11
C LEU A 33 8.66 -3.85 1.13
N ALA A 34 8.08 -3.80 -0.07
CA ALA A 34 8.32 -4.82 -1.09
C ALA A 34 9.80 -4.83 -1.53
N SER A 35 10.37 -3.67 -1.83
CA SER A 35 11.79 -3.55 -2.20
C SER A 35 12.75 -4.00 -1.10
N LEU A 36 12.43 -3.71 0.16
CA LEU A 36 13.23 -4.18 1.30
C LEU A 36 13.17 -5.71 1.45
N LYS A 37 12.02 -6.34 1.20
CA LYS A 37 11.87 -7.80 1.24
C LYS A 37 12.63 -8.48 0.10
N GLU A 38 12.64 -7.88 -1.08
CA GLU A 38 13.45 -8.34 -2.21
C GLU A 38 14.94 -8.25 -1.88
N ALA A 39 15.40 -7.09 -1.42
CA ALA A 39 16.79 -6.89 -1.00
C ALA A 39 17.21 -7.89 0.10
N LYS A 40 16.32 -8.17 1.06
CA LYS A 40 16.56 -9.20 2.07
C LYS A 40 16.78 -10.58 1.43
N ALA A 41 15.90 -10.99 0.52
CA ALA A 41 16.02 -12.28 -0.15
C ALA A 41 17.33 -12.42 -0.93
N ASP A 42 17.78 -11.35 -1.57
CA ASP A 42 19.07 -11.34 -2.28
C ASP A 42 20.26 -11.45 -1.32
N LEU A 43 20.21 -10.76 -0.18
CA LEU A 43 21.24 -10.85 0.87
C LEU A 43 21.29 -12.23 1.55
N GLU A 44 20.16 -12.91 1.67
CA GLU A 44 20.07 -14.29 2.19
C GLU A 44 20.67 -15.30 1.21
N LYS A 45 20.49 -15.08 -0.11
CA LYS A 45 21.05 -15.94 -1.16
C LYS A 45 22.53 -15.66 -1.47
N ALA A 46 23.04 -14.51 -1.07
CA ALA A 46 24.44 -14.15 -1.29
C ALA A 46 25.38 -15.12 -0.57
N SER A 47 26.25 -15.79 -1.35
CA SER A 47 27.06 -16.93 -0.92
C SER A 47 28.25 -16.61 -0.03
N THR A 48 28.73 -15.36 -0.01
CA THR A 48 29.88 -14.95 0.82
C THR A 48 29.50 -13.79 1.71
N ASP A 49 29.92 -13.81 2.98
CA ASP A 49 29.64 -12.72 3.92
C ASP A 49 30.35 -11.39 3.58
N LYS A 50 31.21 -11.38 2.54
CA LYS A 50 32.00 -10.25 2.05
C LYS A 50 32.63 -9.44 3.20
N GLY A 51 33.34 -10.12 4.11
CA GLY A 51 33.97 -9.46 5.27
C GLY A 51 33.00 -9.04 6.38
N GLY A 52 31.81 -9.65 6.47
CA GLY A 52 30.78 -9.31 7.46
C GLY A 52 29.74 -8.31 6.95
N HIS A 53 29.95 -7.73 5.76
CA HIS A 53 29.07 -6.73 5.19
C HIS A 53 27.70 -7.30 4.82
N ARG A 54 27.62 -8.56 4.38
CA ARG A 54 26.33 -9.18 4.04
C ARG A 54 25.47 -9.36 5.28
N ALA A 55 26.03 -9.89 6.37
CA ALA A 55 25.32 -10.02 7.64
C ALA A 55 24.91 -8.65 8.21
N ALA A 56 25.80 -7.64 8.12
CA ALA A 56 25.49 -6.27 8.54
C ALA A 56 24.35 -5.66 7.72
N ALA A 57 24.38 -5.81 6.40
CA ALA A 57 23.32 -5.36 5.50
C ALA A 57 21.99 -6.06 5.82
N LEU A 58 22.00 -7.38 5.99
CA LEU A 58 20.80 -8.15 6.32
C LEU A 58 20.15 -7.67 7.63
N ARG A 59 20.97 -7.37 8.64
CA ARG A 59 20.50 -6.80 9.91
C ARG A 59 19.83 -5.44 9.71
N LEU A 60 20.47 -4.55 8.98
CA LEU A 60 19.93 -3.21 8.69
C LEU A 60 18.64 -3.28 7.88
N THR A 61 18.59 -4.15 6.87
CA THR A 61 17.38 -4.38 6.06
C THR A 61 16.22 -4.90 6.92
N ASN A 62 16.47 -5.83 7.85
CA ASN A 62 15.43 -6.30 8.78
C ASN A 62 14.92 -5.17 9.68
N GLN A 63 15.81 -4.31 10.20
CA GLN A 63 15.41 -3.14 11.01
C GLN A 63 14.55 -2.17 10.20
N ALA A 64 14.93 -1.87 8.95
CA ALA A 64 14.16 -1.01 8.06
C ALA A 64 12.77 -1.60 7.77
N ILE A 65 12.66 -2.92 7.54
CA ILE A 65 11.37 -3.60 7.37
C ILE A 65 10.46 -3.40 8.59
N THR A 66 11.02 -3.52 9.80
CA THR A 66 10.27 -3.30 11.04
C THR A 66 9.73 -1.87 11.12
N GLU A 67 10.56 -0.85 10.86
CA GLU A 67 10.12 0.55 10.92
C GLU A 67 9.07 0.89 9.85
N VAL A 68 9.22 0.36 8.64
CA VAL A 68 8.22 0.56 7.58
C VAL A 68 6.88 -0.08 7.95
N ASN A 69 6.88 -1.29 8.53
CA ASN A 69 5.64 -1.91 9.02
C ASN A 69 4.99 -1.08 10.13
N ARG A 70 5.78 -0.57 11.08
CA ARG A 70 5.28 0.32 12.15
C ARG A 70 4.65 1.59 11.58
N GLY A 71 5.28 2.22 10.58
CA GLY A 71 4.72 3.39 9.91
C GLY A 71 3.39 3.10 9.19
N ILE A 72 3.29 1.95 8.53
CA ILE A 72 2.06 1.48 7.89
C ILE A 72 0.96 1.21 8.94
N GLU A 73 1.31 0.61 10.08
CA GLU A 73 0.37 0.32 11.17
C GLU A 73 -0.10 1.60 11.88
N TYR A 74 0.80 2.55 12.10
CA TYR A 74 0.49 3.85 12.71
C TYR A 74 -0.55 4.60 11.88
N ASP A 75 -0.34 4.68 10.57
CA ASP A 75 -1.29 5.30 9.65
C ASP A 75 -2.64 4.59 9.66
N GLN A 76 -2.63 3.25 9.56
CA GLN A 76 -3.88 2.46 9.63
C GLN A 76 -4.66 2.64 10.93
N GLN A 77 -3.99 2.93 12.05
CA GLN A 77 -4.64 3.24 13.32
C GLN A 77 -5.14 4.68 13.35
N ASN A 78 -4.38 5.62 12.78
CA ASN A 78 -4.73 7.04 12.75
C ASN A 78 -5.90 7.32 11.80
N SER A 79 -5.94 6.72 10.61
CA SER A 79 -7.06 6.87 9.66
C SER A 79 -8.37 6.20 10.13
N ARG A 80 -8.37 5.51 11.29
CA ARG A 80 -9.56 4.89 11.91
C ARG A 80 -10.16 5.73 13.04
N ARG A 81 -9.47 6.80 13.46
CA ARG A 81 -9.96 7.74 14.49
C ARG A 81 -10.64 8.93 13.84
#